data_AF-A0A9X5XKN7-F1
#
_entry.id   AF-A0A9X5XKN7-F1
#
_cell.length_a   1.000
_cell.length_b   1.000
_cell.length_c   1.000
_cell.angle_alpha   90.00
_cell.angle_beta   90.00
_cell.angle_gamma   90.00
#
_symmetry.space_group_name_H-M   'P 1'
#
loop_
_entity.id
_entity.type
_entity.pdbx_description
1 polymer ?
#
loop_
_entity_poly.entity_id
_entity_poly.type
_entity_poly.pdbx_seq_one_letter_code
_entity_poly.pdbx_strand_id
1 'polypeptide(L)'
;SAAYYAAWAAAAGDERVGGLALAQGLEALRTAAAEAIQLHGGIGFTWEHEAQLYFKRAAGDELLFGPVHRLRAYAADAARLFDGAEVAV
;
A
#
# COMPACT_ATOMS: atom_id res chain seq x y z
N SER A 1 12.65 4.14 5.06
CA SER A 1 11.43 3.42 4.61
C SER A 1 10.90 4.08 3.34
N ALA A 2 10.00 3.43 2.60
CA ALA A 2 9.40 4.00 1.38
C ALA A 2 8.68 5.33 1.64
N ALA A 3 7.95 5.45 2.76
CA ALA A 3 7.28 6.69 3.16
C ALA A 3 8.26 7.84 3.42
N TYR A 4 9.38 7.58 4.11
CA TYR A 4 10.39 8.62 4.37
C TYR A 4 11.06 9.10 3.08
N TYR A 5 11.36 8.17 2.15
CA TYR A 5 11.92 8.52 0.85
C TYR A 5 10.93 9.35 0.02
N ALA A 6 9.64 8.97 -0.01
CA ALA A 6 8.62 9.75 -0.71
C ALA A 6 8.43 11.16 -0.12
N ALA A 7 8.48 11.31 1.21
CA ALA A 7 8.42 12.62 1.84
C ALA A 7 9.63 13.50 1.47
N TRP A 8 10.83 12.93 1.47
CA TRP A 8 12.04 13.63 1.02
C TRP A 8 11.97 14.01 -0.47
N ALA A 9 11.54 13.08 -1.33
CA ALA A 9 11.42 13.32 -2.77
C ALA A 9 10.40 14.44 -3.07
N ALA A 10 9.25 14.43 -2.40
CA ALA A 10 8.26 15.50 -2.53
C ALA A 10 8.84 16.87 -2.12
N ALA A 11 9.62 16.94 -1.04
CA ALA A 11 10.31 18.17 -0.65
C ALA A 11 11.38 18.64 -1.67
N ALA A 12 11.93 17.71 -2.46
CA ALA A 12 12.85 17.98 -3.56
C ALA A 12 12.14 18.25 -4.90
N GLY A 13 10.80 18.27 -4.94
CA GLY A 13 10.00 18.51 -6.14
C GLY A 13 9.77 17.27 -7.02
N ASP A 14 10.05 16.06 -6.51
CA ASP A 14 9.73 14.80 -7.18
C ASP A 14 8.57 14.07 -6.48
N GLU A 15 7.38 14.16 -7.06
CA GLU A 15 6.16 13.56 -6.52
C GLU A 15 5.89 12.13 -7.06
N ARG A 16 6.69 11.63 -8.01
CA ARG A 16 6.40 10.38 -8.73
C ARG A 16 6.37 9.14 -7.84
N VAL A 17 7.07 9.19 -6.71
CA VAL A 17 7.30 8.04 -5.83
C VAL A 17 6.23 7.90 -4.72
N GLY A 18 5.36 8.90 -4.56
CA GLY A 18 4.31 8.91 -3.54
C GLY A 18 3.32 7.74 -3.68
N GLY A 19 2.87 7.47 -4.91
CA GLY A 19 1.96 6.36 -5.19
C GLY A 19 2.56 4.99 -4.86
N LEU A 20 3.86 4.80 -5.12
CA LEU A 20 4.55 3.55 -4.81
C LEU A 20 4.76 3.37 -3.29
N ALA A 21 5.08 4.46 -2.58
CA ALA A 21 5.15 4.43 -1.12
C ALA A 21 3.78 4.12 -0.48
N LEU A 22 2.70 4.68 -1.03
CA LEU A 22 1.33 4.37 -0.60
C LEU A 22 0.97 2.91 -0.86
N ALA A 23 1.31 2.37 -2.04
CA ALA A 23 1.10 0.96 -2.37
C ALA A 23 1.77 0.02 -1.34
N GLN A 24 3.02 0.33 -0.95
CA GLN A 24 3.74 -0.42 0.07
C GLN A 24 3.09 -0.30 1.46
N GLY A 25 2.63 0.89 1.83
CA GLY A 25 1.96 1.13 3.10
C GLY A 25 0.63 0.37 3.22
N LEU A 26 -0.18 0.36 2.16
CA LEU A 26 -1.44 -0.37 2.11
C LEU A 26 -1.25 -1.89 2.23
N GLU A 27 -0.28 -2.45 1.48
CA GLU A 27 0.01 -3.88 1.54
C GLU A 27 0.55 -4.31 2.91
N ALA A 28 1.40 -3.47 3.53
CA ALA A 28 1.90 -3.68 4.87
C ALA A 28 0.78 -3.62 5.93
N LEU A 29 -0.11 -2.62 5.85
CA LEU A 29 -1.26 -2.49 6.76
C LEU A 29 -2.20 -3.69 6.63
N ARG A 30 -2.53 -4.11 5.41
CA ARG A 30 -3.39 -5.27 5.16
C ARG A 30 -2.81 -6.54 5.79
N THR A 31 -1.52 -6.80 5.59
CA THR A 31 -0.84 -7.97 6.13
C THR A 31 -0.78 -7.92 7.66
N ALA A 32 -0.26 -6.82 8.22
CA ALA A 32 -0.07 -6.68 9.65
C ALA A 32 -1.41 -6.70 10.42
N ALA A 33 -2.47 -6.07 9.89
CA ALA A 33 -3.77 -6.09 10.52
C ALA A 33 -4.42 -7.48 10.49
N ALA A 34 -4.26 -8.23 9.39
CA ALA A 34 -4.74 -9.60 9.29
C ALA A 34 -4.00 -10.54 10.27
N GLU A 35 -2.67 -10.44 10.33
CA GLU A 35 -1.86 -11.20 11.28
C GLU A 35 -2.20 -10.83 12.73
N ALA A 36 -2.44 -9.54 13.03
CA ALA A 36 -2.85 -9.11 14.36
C ALA A 36 -4.15 -9.79 14.81
N ILE A 37 -5.13 -9.99 13.92
CA ILE A 37 -6.32 -10.80 14.23
C ILE A 37 -5.92 -12.23 14.62
N GLN A 38 -5.07 -12.88 13.83
CA GLN A 38 -4.70 -14.29 14.04
C GLN A 38 -3.89 -14.49 15.33
N LEU A 39 -2.95 -13.60 15.63
CA LEU A 39 -2.10 -13.67 16.82
C LEU A 39 -2.89 -13.54 18.13
N HIS A 40 -3.98 -12.76 18.11
CA HIS A 40 -4.85 -12.58 19.27
C HIS A 40 -5.96 -13.65 19.33
N GLY A 41 -6.12 -14.48 18.30
CA GLY A 41 -7.21 -15.45 18.22
C GLY A 41 -8.59 -14.78 18.29
N GLY A 42 -9.54 -15.42 18.97
CA GLY A 42 -10.94 -14.96 19.02
C GLY A 42 -11.11 -13.52 19.51
N ILE A 43 -10.31 -13.09 20.51
CA ILE A 43 -10.41 -11.73 21.07
C ILE A 43 -9.99 -10.65 20.06
N GLY A 44 -9.22 -11.00 19.03
CA GLY A 44 -8.81 -10.06 17.99
C GLY A 44 -9.99 -9.48 17.21
N PHE A 45 -11.13 -10.17 17.21
CA PHE A 45 -12.35 -9.78 16.48
C PHE A 45 -13.49 -9.29 17.39
N THR A 46 -13.24 -9.09 18.67
CA THR A 46 -14.24 -8.62 19.65
C THR A 46 -13.99 -7.16 20.06
N TRP A 47 -14.73 -6.65 21.05
CA TRP A 47 -14.61 -5.25 21.52
C TRP A 47 -13.48 -5.05 22.54
N GLU A 48 -12.95 -6.15 23.05
CA GLU A 48 -11.89 -6.22 24.05
C GLU A 48 -10.50 -5.96 23.45
N HIS A 49 -10.38 -5.98 22.12
CA HIS A 49 -9.14 -5.70 21.42
C HIS A 49 -9.35 -4.82 20.18
N GLU A 50 -8.38 -3.95 19.87
CA GLU A 50 -8.50 -2.97 18.78
C GLU A 50 -8.11 -3.52 17.40
N ALA A 51 -7.56 -4.73 17.31
CA ALA A 51 -7.05 -5.30 16.04
C ALA A 51 -8.10 -5.28 14.91
N GLN A 52 -9.37 -5.53 15.22
CA GLN A 52 -10.46 -5.44 14.26
C GLN A 52 -10.69 -4.04 13.67
N LEU A 53 -10.34 -2.97 14.38
CA LEU A 53 -10.41 -1.61 13.85
C LEU A 53 -9.39 -1.41 12.74
N TYR A 54 -8.16 -1.91 12.93
CA TYR A 54 -7.11 -1.83 11.91
C TYR A 54 -7.39 -2.70 10.70
N PHE A 55 -8.00 -3.88 10.90
CA PHE A 55 -8.42 -4.75 9.80
C PHE A 55 -9.48 -4.06 8.92
N LYS A 56 -10.49 -3.43 9.54
CA LYS A 56 -11.51 -2.66 8.83
C LYS A 56 -10.92 -1.42 8.14
N ARG A 57 -9.97 -0.75 8.79
CA ARG A 57 -9.25 0.39 8.21
C ARG A 57 -8.46 -0.02 6.98
N ALA A 58 -7.75 -1.14 7.01
CA ALA A 58 -6.99 -1.63 5.85
C ALA A 58 -7.88 -1.78 4.60
N ALA A 59 -9.07 -2.36 4.77
CA ALA A 59 -10.05 -2.47 3.69
C ALA A 59 -10.59 -1.09 3.23
N GLY A 60 -10.86 -0.19 4.18
CA GLY A 60 -11.29 1.17 3.86
C GLY A 60 -10.24 2.00 3.11
N ASP A 61 -8.98 1.89 3.51
CA ASP A 61 -7.86 2.64 2.90
C ASP A 61 -7.60 2.15 1.46
N GLU A 62 -7.67 0.84 1.19
CA GLU A 62 -7.59 0.32 -0.19
C GLU A 62 -8.73 0.82 -1.09
N LEU A 63 -9.93 1.04 -0.56
CA LEU A 63 -11.05 1.61 -1.31
C LEU A 63 -10.89 3.12 -1.53
N LEU A 64 -10.39 3.84 -0.52
CA LEU A 64 -10.23 5.29 -0.57
C LEU A 64 -9.10 5.72 -1.50
N PHE A 65 -7.95 5.05 -1.42
CA PHE A 65 -6.74 5.41 -2.16
C PHE A 65 -6.55 4.60 -3.45
N GLY A 66 -7.40 3.59 -3.65
CA GLY A 66 -7.33 2.65 -4.77
C GLY A 66 -6.48 1.41 -4.45
N PRO A 67 -6.75 0.29 -5.12
CA PRO A 67 -6.08 -0.97 -4.84
C PRO A 67 -4.60 -0.92 -5.21
N VAL A 68 -3.77 -1.62 -4.43
CA VAL A 68 -2.29 -1.64 -4.54
C VAL A 68 -1.80 -1.86 -5.97
N HIS A 69 -2.44 -2.74 -6.75
CA HIS A 69 -2.03 -3.03 -8.13
C HIS A 69 -2.18 -1.83 -9.07
N ARG A 70 -3.17 -0.95 -8.87
CA ARG A 70 -3.35 0.26 -9.70
C ARG A 70 -2.29 1.30 -9.39
N LEU A 71 -1.94 1.47 -8.12
CA LEU A 71 -0.85 2.37 -7.71
C LEU A 71 0.50 1.91 -8.28
N ARG A 72 0.76 0.60 -8.28
CA ARG A 72 1.94 0.00 -8.91
C ARG A 72 1.94 0.18 -10.44
N ALA A 73 0.79 -0.03 -11.10
CA ALA A 73 0.66 0.18 -12.54
C ALA A 73 0.93 1.64 -12.93
N TYR A 74 0.32 2.60 -12.22
CA TYR A 74 0.58 4.03 -12.44
C TYR A 74 2.06 4.39 -12.28
N ALA A 75 2.74 3.84 -11.27
CA ALA A 75 4.17 4.06 -11.07
C ALA A 75 5.01 3.46 -12.22
N ALA A 76 4.64 2.28 -12.73
CA ALA A 76 5.30 1.65 -13.87
C ALA A 76 5.14 2.46 -15.16
N ASP A 77 3.93 2.95 -15.42
CA ASP A 77 3.63 3.81 -16.58
C ASP A 77 4.41 5.13 -16.50
N ALA A 78 4.41 5.78 -15.32
CA ALA A 78 5.15 7.02 -15.10
C ALA A 78 6.67 6.83 -15.27
N ALA A 79 7.19 5.64 -14.95
CA ALA A 79 8.59 5.28 -15.14
C ALA A 79 8.91 4.78 -16.55
N ARG A 80 7.90 4.65 -17.44
CA ARG A 80 8.03 4.02 -18.76
C ARG A 80 8.71 2.65 -18.71
N LEU A 81 8.40 1.88 -17.66
CA LEU A 81 9.09 0.63 -17.37
C LEU A 81 8.94 -0.41 -18.50
N PHE A 82 7.84 -0.34 -19.25
CA PHE A 82 7.48 -1.30 -20.29
C PHE A 82 7.50 -0.75 -21.73
N ASP A 83 7.88 0.51 -21.95
CA ASP A 83 7.88 1.14 -23.29
C ASP A 83 8.92 0.54 -24.26
N GLY A 84 9.83 -0.33 -23.78
CA GLY A 84 10.95 -0.88 -24.56
C GLY A 84 10.81 -2.34 -25.03
N ALA A 85 9.67 -3.00 -24.81
CA ALA A 85 9.48 -4.39 -25.23
C ALA A 85 8.57 -4.48 -26.46
N GLU A 86 9.08 -4.05 -27.62
CA GLU A 86 8.64 -4.68 -28.87
C GLU A 86 9.03 -6.16 -28.77
N VAL A 87 8.08 -7.00 -28.39
CA VAL A 87 8.21 -8.44 -28.62
C VAL A 87 8.10 -8.62 -30.12
N ALA A 88 9.25 -8.62 -30.79
CA ALA A 88 9.36 -9.10 -32.16
C ALA A 88 8.93 -10.57 -32.15
N VAL A 89 7.68 -10.82 -32.57
CA VAL A 89 7.17 -12.15 -32.94
C VAL A 89 7.53 -12.41 -34.39
#